data_AF-A0A7J6H261-F1
#
_entry.id   AF-A0A7J6H261-F1
#
_cell.length_a   1.000
_cell.length_b   1.000
_cell.length_c   1.000
_cell.angle_alpha   90.00
_cell.angle_beta   90.00
_cell.angle_gamma   90.00
#
_symmetry.space_group_name_H-M   'P 1'
#
loop_
_entity.id
_entity.type
_entity.pdbx_description
1 polymer ?
#
loop_
_entity_poly.entity_id
_entity_poly.type
_entity_poly.pdbx_seq_one_letter_code
_entity_poly.pdbx_strand_id
1 'polypeptide(L)'
;MSVPNDKSPTSYKYVSNIFRCVYHQTSPNVKRERVLLPFIHYHINIDLLNIIQLDFTLTDSEENLPRSNDGKHYITWQFNFRDFIILRDCYAPDSINWLKKQGINFERNRFEGIDFAYFF
;
A
#
# COMPACT_ATOMS: atom_id res chain seq x y z
N MET A 1 1.84 33.20 -34.29
CA MET A 1 1.47 31.88 -33.78
C MET A 1 2.34 31.60 -32.58
N SER A 2 1.77 31.68 -31.39
CA SER A 2 2.48 31.53 -30.12
C SER A 2 2.61 30.04 -29.79
N VAL A 3 3.83 29.59 -29.53
CA VAL A 3 4.12 28.24 -29.03
C VAL A 3 3.37 28.05 -27.69
N PRO A 4 2.64 26.95 -27.45
CA PRO A 4 2.04 26.71 -26.15
C PRO A 4 3.13 26.56 -25.10
N ASN A 5 3.00 27.37 -24.04
CA ASN A 5 3.87 27.38 -22.88
C ASN A 5 4.03 25.96 -22.33
N ASP A 6 5.26 25.44 -22.36
CA ASP A 6 5.64 24.19 -21.70
C ASP A 6 5.58 24.42 -20.19
N LYS A 7 4.41 24.17 -19.60
CA LYS A 7 4.24 24.08 -18.15
C LYS A 7 4.67 22.68 -17.74
N SER A 8 5.97 22.43 -17.70
CA SER A 8 6.53 21.26 -17.01
C SER A 8 6.07 21.30 -15.53
N PRO A 9 5.27 20.35 -15.02
CA PRO A 9 4.80 20.40 -13.64
C PRO A 9 5.97 20.07 -12.74
N THR A 10 6.52 21.08 -12.05
CA THR A 10 7.82 20.96 -11.37
C THR A 10 7.71 20.45 -9.92
N SER A 11 6.51 20.14 -9.43
CA SER A 11 6.35 19.49 -8.13
C SER A 11 4.97 18.84 -8.00
N TYR A 12 4.95 17.53 -7.84
CA TYR A 12 3.75 16.78 -7.49
C TYR A 12 3.71 16.54 -5.98
N LYS A 13 2.55 16.75 -5.34
CA LYS A 13 2.34 16.29 -3.96
C LYS A 13 1.71 14.89 -3.98
N TYR A 14 2.11 14.05 -3.02
CA TYR A 14 1.80 12.62 -2.96
C TYR A 14 0.87 12.33 -1.77
N VAL A 15 -0.22 11.62 -2.02
CA VAL A 15 -1.05 11.02 -0.97
C VAL A 15 -1.14 9.52 -1.25
N SER A 16 -0.83 8.68 -0.26
CA SER A 16 -0.91 7.23 -0.40
C SER A 16 -1.63 6.52 0.72
N ASN A 17 -2.33 5.45 0.34
CA ASN A 17 -2.76 4.41 1.26
C ASN A 17 -1.90 3.16 1.02
N ILE A 18 -1.37 2.59 2.10
CA ILE A 18 -0.55 1.38 2.05
C ILE A 18 -1.25 0.30 2.87
N PHE A 19 -1.57 -0.82 2.23
CA PHE A 19 -2.05 -2.01 2.93
C PHE A 19 -0.89 -2.98 3.10
N ARG A 20 -0.45 -3.15 4.34
CA ARG A 20 0.43 -4.23 4.77
C ARG A 20 -0.35 -5.18 5.66
N CYS A 21 0.05 -6.45 5.65
CA CYS A 21 -0.41 -7.34 6.69
C CYS A 21 0.09 -6.84 8.05
N VAL A 22 -0.62 -7.15 9.14
CA VAL A 22 -0.14 -6.89 10.51
C VAL A 22 0.17 -8.25 11.13
N TYR A 23 1.39 -8.40 11.66
CA TYR A 23 1.77 -9.55 12.45
C TYR A 23 1.30 -9.32 13.90
N HIS A 24 0.49 -10.23 14.43
CA HIS A 24 0.17 -10.23 15.84
C HIS A 24 0.82 -11.45 16.50
N GLN A 25 1.90 -11.23 17.26
CA GLN A 25 2.49 -12.28 18.09
C GLN A 25 1.63 -12.49 19.33
N THR A 26 0.60 -13.33 19.24
CA THR A 26 -0.04 -13.87 20.44
C THR A 26 0.81 -15.01 20.99
N SER A 27 1.62 -14.75 22.01
CA SER A 27 2.12 -15.84 22.87
C SER A 27 1.26 -15.88 24.14
N PRO A 28 0.49 -16.95 24.41
CA PRO A 28 -0.39 -17.00 25.56
C PRO A 28 0.31 -17.16 26.93
N ASN A 29 1.65 -17.26 27.01
CA ASN A 29 2.28 -17.72 28.27
C ASN A 29 3.65 -17.14 28.64
N VAL A 30 4.11 -16.02 28.08
CA VAL A 30 5.37 -15.40 28.55
C VAL A 30 5.07 -14.27 29.52
N LYS A 31 4.97 -14.62 30.81
CA LYS A 31 5.10 -13.65 31.90
C LYS A 31 6.47 -12.98 31.81
N ARG A 32 6.47 -11.66 31.60
CA ARG A 32 7.56 -10.70 31.86
C ARG A 32 8.89 -10.96 31.13
N GLU A 33 9.17 -10.14 30.11
CA GLU A 33 10.31 -9.21 30.07
C GLU A 33 10.63 -8.80 28.63
N ARG A 34 10.03 -7.67 28.24
CA ARG A 34 10.71 -6.49 27.69
C ARG A 34 9.60 -5.63 27.13
N VAL A 35 9.42 -4.45 27.71
CA VAL A 35 8.74 -3.34 27.05
C VAL A 35 9.62 -2.98 25.85
N LEU A 36 9.56 -3.79 24.79
CA LEU A 36 10.06 -3.38 23.50
C LEU A 36 9.20 -2.16 23.15
N LEU A 37 9.85 -1.00 23.09
CA LEU A 37 9.18 0.27 22.84
C LEU A 37 8.25 0.09 21.63
N PRO A 38 7.04 0.69 21.63
CA PRO A 38 6.07 0.56 20.54
C PRO A 38 6.70 0.77 19.15
N PHE A 39 7.71 1.63 19.08
CA PHE A 39 8.56 1.87 17.91
C PHE A 39 9.26 0.61 17.37
N ILE A 40 9.90 -0.20 18.23
CA ILE A 40 10.61 -1.43 17.81
C ILE A 40 9.63 -2.48 17.30
N HIS A 41 8.46 -2.61 17.94
CA HIS A 41 7.40 -3.50 17.46
C HIS A 41 6.86 -3.07 16.09
N TYR A 42 6.69 -1.76 15.88
CA TYR A 42 6.26 -1.21 14.60
C TYR A 42 7.31 -1.40 13.49
N HIS A 43 8.60 -1.23 13.80
CA HIS A 43 9.69 -1.47 12.83
C HIS A 43 9.80 -2.92 12.40
N ILE A 44 9.71 -3.86 13.34
CA ILE A 44 9.71 -5.29 13.02
C ILE A 44 8.52 -5.66 12.13
N ASN A 45 7.35 -5.04 12.35
CA ASN A 45 6.18 -5.27 11.51
C ASN A 45 6.33 -4.64 10.11
N ILE A 46 7.02 -3.50 9.95
CA ILE A 46 7.24 -2.89 8.64
C ILE A 46 8.23 -3.70 7.80
N ASP A 47 9.32 -4.16 8.41
CA ASP A 47 10.43 -4.81 7.69
C ASP A 47 10.10 -6.25 7.29
N LEU A 48 9.16 -6.91 7.98
CA LEU A 48 8.82 -8.32 7.75
C LEU A 48 7.56 -8.56 6.91
N LEU A 49 6.78 -7.52 6.60
CA LEU A 49 5.44 -7.71 6.04
C LEU A 49 5.37 -7.23 4.59
N ASN A 50 5.13 -8.18 3.69
CA ASN A 50 4.92 -7.91 2.27
C ASN A 50 3.79 -6.88 2.09
N ILE A 51 4.01 -5.89 1.23
CA ILE A 51 2.96 -4.97 0.80
C ILE A 51 1.95 -5.78 0.00
N ILE A 52 0.66 -5.59 0.31
CA ILE A 52 -0.45 -6.25 -0.40
C ILE A 52 -0.94 -5.32 -1.51
N GLN A 53 -1.11 -4.04 -1.17
CA GLN A 53 -1.57 -3.00 -2.08
C GLN A 53 -0.96 -1.64 -1.73
N LEU A 54 -0.67 -0.85 -2.75
CA LEU A 54 -0.26 0.54 -2.68
C LEU A 54 -1.18 1.39 -3.56
N ASP A 55 -1.83 2.37 -2.98
CA ASP A 55 -2.60 3.37 -3.71
C ASP A 55 -1.90 4.71 -3.61
N PHE A 56 -1.78 5.43 -4.72
CA PHE A 56 -1.36 6.82 -4.66
C PHE A 56 -2.11 7.69 -5.66
N THR A 57 -2.25 8.95 -5.27
CA THR A 57 -2.72 10.03 -6.13
C THR A 57 -1.67 11.11 -6.20
N LEU A 58 -1.38 11.57 -7.43
CA LEU A 58 -0.47 12.67 -7.69
C LEU A 58 -1.28 13.95 -7.85
N THR A 59 -1.02 14.98 -7.05
CA THR A 59 -1.61 16.31 -7.27
C THR A 59 -0.59 17.27 -7.86
N ASP A 60 -1.07 18.32 -8.52
CA ASP A 60 -0.20 19.42 -8.95
C ASP A 60 0.25 20.29 -7.75
N SER A 61 1.05 21.33 -8.04
CA SER A 61 1.54 22.26 -7.03
C SER A 61 0.43 23.04 -6.30
N GLU A 62 -0.75 23.15 -6.92
CA GLU A 62 -1.93 23.84 -6.41
C GLU A 62 -2.91 22.88 -5.73
N GLU A 63 -2.50 21.62 -5.51
CA GLU A 63 -3.30 20.56 -4.89
C GLU A 63 -4.50 20.09 -5.71
N ASN A 64 -4.51 20.36 -7.02
CA ASN A 64 -5.53 19.83 -7.90
C ASN A 64 -5.25 18.35 -8.22
N LEU A 65 -6.30 17.53 -8.13
CA LEU A 65 -6.25 16.12 -8.49
C LEU A 65 -6.24 15.93 -10.01
N PRO A 66 -5.53 14.91 -10.52
CA PRO A 66 -5.48 14.65 -11.95
C PRO A 66 -6.86 14.20 -12.40
N ARG A 67 -7.31 14.72 -13.54
CA ARG A 67 -8.62 14.38 -14.10
C ARG A 67 -8.48 13.52 -15.34
N SER A 68 -9.45 12.63 -15.53
CA SER A 68 -9.65 11.84 -16.75
C SER A 68 -9.70 12.73 -17.99
N ASN A 69 -9.44 12.17 -19.17
CA ASN A 69 -9.49 12.87 -20.45
C ASN A 69 -10.85 13.54 -20.73
N ASP A 70 -11.93 13.03 -20.12
CA ASP A 70 -13.28 13.61 -20.21
C ASP A 70 -13.54 14.73 -19.18
N GLY A 71 -12.58 14.99 -18.29
CA GLY A 71 -12.66 15.97 -17.21
C GLY A 71 -13.61 15.61 -16.08
N LYS A 72 -14.25 14.43 -16.06
CA LYS A 72 -15.32 14.13 -15.08
C LYS A 72 -14.85 13.39 -13.85
N HIS A 73 -13.78 12.60 -13.98
CA HIS A 73 -13.32 11.70 -12.92
C HIS A 73 -11.92 12.07 -12.44
N TYR A 74 -11.65 11.85 -11.16
CA TYR A 74 -10.29 11.92 -10.63
C TYR A 74 -9.54 10.63 -10.93
N ILE A 75 -8.23 10.75 -11.15
CA ILE A 75 -7.33 9.63 -11.42
C ILE A 75 -6.60 9.27 -10.12
N THR A 76 -6.66 8.00 -9.76
CA THR A 76 -5.87 7.38 -8.69
C THR A 76 -5.30 6.08 -9.24
N TRP A 77 -4.06 5.76 -8.88
CA TRP A 77 -3.46 4.48 -9.22
C TRP A 77 -3.45 3.57 -8.00
N GLN A 78 -3.80 2.32 -8.24
CA GLN A 78 -3.79 1.25 -7.25
C GLN A 78 -2.96 0.10 -7.81
N PHE A 79 -1.94 -0.29 -7.06
CA PHE A 79 -1.01 -1.36 -7.41
C PHE A 79 -1.23 -2.51 -6.43
N ASN A 80 -1.50 -3.69 -6.99
CA ASN A 80 -1.64 -4.93 -6.23
C ASN A 80 -0.38 -5.76 -6.40
N PHE A 81 0.16 -6.29 -5.31
CA PHE A 81 1.41 -7.06 -5.33
C PHE A 81 1.15 -8.56 -5.20
N ARG A 82 1.94 -9.36 -5.93
CA ARG A 82 1.83 -10.83 -5.94
C ARG A 82 2.57 -11.51 -4.78
N ASP A 83 3.45 -10.77 -4.11
CA ASP A 83 4.43 -11.29 -3.16
C ASP A 83 3.80 -11.81 -1.88
N PHE A 84 2.64 -11.27 -1.49
CA PHE A 84 1.91 -11.75 -0.33
C PHE A 84 1.14 -13.04 -0.66
N ILE A 85 1.53 -14.14 -0.03
CA ILE A 85 0.92 -15.46 -0.22
C ILE A 85 0.36 -15.94 1.11
N ILE A 86 -0.97 -16.08 1.19
CA ILE A 86 -1.69 -16.53 2.41
C ILE A 86 -1.12 -17.85 2.96
N LEU A 87 -0.75 -18.79 2.10
CA LEU A 87 -0.24 -20.10 2.53
C LEU A 87 1.21 -20.07 3.06
N ARG A 88 1.96 -18.99 2.80
CA ARG A 88 3.39 -18.89 3.11
C ARG A 88 3.67 -17.84 4.18
N ASP A 89 3.02 -16.69 4.09
CA ASP A 89 3.35 -15.52 4.88
C ASP A 89 2.58 -15.48 6.20
N CYS A 90 3.18 -14.91 7.23
CA CYS A 90 2.49 -14.71 8.50
C CYS A 90 1.46 -13.58 8.37
N TYR A 91 0.28 -13.78 8.97
CA TYR A 91 -0.78 -12.78 8.97
C TYR A 91 -1.69 -12.88 10.20
N ALA A 92 -2.28 -11.75 10.60
CA ALA A 92 -3.42 -11.76 11.51
C ALA A 92 -4.70 -12.16 10.76
N PRO A 93 -5.41 -13.23 11.17
CA PRO A 93 -6.62 -13.70 10.47
C PRO A 93 -7.70 -12.62 10.32
N ASP A 94 -7.88 -11.78 11.35
CA ASP A 94 -8.85 -10.68 11.32
C ASP A 94 -8.50 -9.62 10.28
N SER A 95 -7.21 -9.31 10.10
CA SER A 95 -6.75 -8.38 9.08
C SER A 95 -7.02 -8.92 7.67
N ILE A 96 -6.78 -10.21 7.41
CA ILE A 96 -7.08 -10.81 6.11
C ILE A 96 -8.58 -10.86 5.83
N ASN A 97 -9.39 -11.21 6.83
CA ASN A 97 -10.85 -11.18 6.68
C ASN A 97 -11.36 -9.77 6.39
N TRP A 98 -10.80 -8.76 7.06
CA TRP A 98 -11.13 -7.37 6.80
C TRP A 98 -10.72 -6.94 5.38
N LEU A 99 -9.50 -7.27 4.93
CA LEU A 99 -9.04 -6.95 3.57
C LEU A 99 -9.88 -7.63 2.48
N LYS A 100 -10.30 -8.89 2.69
CA LYS A 100 -11.24 -9.58 1.78
C LYS A 100 -12.59 -8.85 1.71
N LYS A 101 -13.11 -8.36 2.85
CA LYS A 101 -14.35 -7.55 2.88
C LYS A 101 -14.20 -6.21 2.16
N GLN A 102 -13.02 -5.62 2.16
CA GLN A 102 -12.70 -4.42 1.36
C GLN A 102 -12.52 -4.70 -0.13
N GLY A 103 -12.63 -5.96 -0.57
CA GLY A 103 -12.55 -6.35 -1.98
C GLY A 103 -11.18 -6.82 -2.46
N ILE A 104 -10.20 -6.99 -1.56
CA ILE A 104 -8.89 -7.54 -1.92
C ILE A 104 -9.04 -9.01 -2.31
N ASN A 105 -8.63 -9.34 -3.54
CA ASN A 105 -8.57 -10.72 -4.03
C ASN A 105 -7.12 -11.21 -4.09
N PHE A 106 -6.71 -11.90 -3.03
CA PHE A 106 -5.35 -12.43 -2.89
C PHE A 106 -4.96 -13.44 -3.97
N GLU A 107 -5.89 -14.27 -4.45
CA GLU A 107 -5.61 -15.21 -5.54
C GLU A 107 -5.36 -14.44 -6.85
N ARG A 108 -6.18 -13.43 -7.14
CA ARG A 108 -5.97 -12.57 -8.30
C ARG A 108 -4.63 -11.84 -8.20
N ASN A 109 -4.29 -11.30 -7.04
CA ASN A 109 -2.99 -10.66 -6.81
C ASN A 109 -1.83 -11.61 -7.06
N ARG A 110 -1.95 -12.89 -6.69
CA ARG A 110 -0.92 -13.89 -6.93
C ARG A 110 -0.63 -14.12 -8.44
N PHE A 111 -1.66 -14.05 -9.29
CA PHE A 111 -1.52 -14.30 -10.74
C PHE A 111 -1.27 -13.03 -11.56
N GLU A 112 -1.94 -11.93 -11.22
CA GLU A 112 -1.95 -10.68 -11.99
C GLU A 112 -1.16 -9.55 -11.31
N GLY A 113 -0.79 -9.72 -10.04
CA GLY A 113 -0.12 -8.69 -9.27
C GLY A 113 1.29 -8.40 -9.77
N ILE A 114 1.79 -7.24 -9.39
CA ILE A 114 3.15 -6.81 -9.69
C ILE A 114 4.08 -7.50 -8.71
N ASP A 115 5.23 -7.94 -9.20
CA ASP A 115 6.31 -8.41 -8.34
C ASP A 115 6.98 -7.17 -7.73
N PHE A 116 6.98 -7.11 -6.40
CA PHE A 116 7.46 -5.99 -5.61
C PHE A 116 8.90 -5.59 -5.98
N ALA A 117 9.75 -6.56 -6.35
CA ALA A 117 11.13 -6.30 -6.75
C ALA A 117 11.28 -5.55 -8.09
N TYR A 118 10.22 -5.48 -8.90
CA TYR A 118 10.22 -4.66 -10.13
C TYR A 118 9.65 -3.26 -9.90
N PHE A 119 9.03 -3.00 -8.75
CA PHE A 119 8.39 -1.73 -8.46
C PHE A 119 9.30 -0.75 -7.70
N PHE A 120 10.23 -1.26 -6.87
CA PHE A 120 11.23 -0.49 -6.13
C PHE A 120 12.64 -0.79 -6.66
#